data_AF-H0UML8-F1
#
_entry.id   AF-H0UML8-F1
#
_cell.length_a   1.000
_cell.length_b   1.000
_cell.length_c   1.000
_cell.angle_alpha   90.00
_cell.angle_beta   90.00
_cell.angle_gamma   90.00
#
_symmetry.space_group_name_H-M   'P 1'
#
loop_
_entity.id
_entity.type
_entity.pdbx_description
1 polymer ?
#
loop_
_entity_poly.entity_id
_entity_poly.type
_entity_poly.pdbx_seq_one_letter_code
_entity_poly.pdbx_strand_id
1 'polypeptide(L)'
;MTLVLLVGTWYLQDLIQVLVGAGLLAPELFFMALNGVGTKRFDVPCVWYLLPALGGLLLDFRWSGMPGLTAAVFVMAHWAFRLFWFDLPRDGRTGGAFVVSNWVLMSIISCIRLVLLPRSLGALNWLAVYLFQMVLTVPAFLAAWSYRTWNDEDL
;
A
#
# COMPACT_ATOMS: atom_id res chain seq x y z
N MET A 1 2.67 -15.91 11.20
CA MET A 1 1.41 -15.12 11.18
C MET A 1 1.45 -13.98 10.15
N THR A 2 2.54 -13.21 10.08
CA THR A 2 2.74 -12.07 9.17
C THR A 2 2.53 -12.36 7.68
N LEU A 3 3.09 -13.44 7.12
CA LEU A 3 2.95 -13.82 5.71
C LEU A 3 1.49 -14.12 5.37
N VAL A 4 0.80 -14.86 6.25
CA VAL A 4 -0.62 -15.19 6.06
C VAL A 4 -1.46 -13.92 6.04
N LEU A 5 -1.15 -12.95 6.89
CA LEU A 5 -1.80 -11.63 6.87
C LEU A 5 -1.52 -10.88 5.56
N LEU A 6 -0.26 -10.81 5.12
CA LEU A 6 0.14 -10.10 3.90
C LEU A 6 -0.47 -10.74 2.63
N VAL A 7 -0.39 -12.06 2.52
CA VAL A 7 -0.99 -12.81 1.40
C VAL A 7 -2.51 -12.70 1.44
N GLY A 8 -3.13 -12.87 2.62
CA GLY A 8 -4.58 -12.77 2.78
C GLY A 8 -5.13 -11.39 2.47
N THR A 9 -4.46 -10.33 2.92
CA THR A 9 -4.87 -8.94 2.61
C THR A 9 -4.69 -8.59 1.15
N TRP A 10 -3.64 -9.10 0.50
CA TRP A 10 -3.48 -8.99 -0.96
C TRP A 10 -4.61 -9.68 -1.72
N TYR A 11 -4.86 -10.97 -1.45
CA TYR A 11 -5.96 -11.71 -2.09
C TYR A 11 -7.32 -11.07 -1.84
N LEU A 12 -7.57 -10.59 -0.62
CA LEU A 12 -8.82 -9.89 -0.28
C LEU A 12 -8.95 -8.59 -1.07
N GLN A 13 -7.86 -7.83 -1.23
CA GLN A 13 -7.86 -6.63 -2.05
C GLN A 13 -8.22 -6.95 -3.51
N ASP A 14 -7.62 -8.00 -4.07
CA ASP A 14 -7.85 -8.44 -5.44
C ASP A 14 -9.30 -8.87 -5.64
N LEU A 15 -9.86 -9.65 -4.70
CA LEU A 15 -11.26 -10.05 -4.71
C LEU A 15 -12.21 -8.84 -4.67
N ILE A 16 -11.95 -7.88 -3.77
CA ILE A 16 -12.76 -6.65 -3.68
C ILE A 16 -12.72 -5.88 -4.99
N GLN A 17 -11.55 -5.78 -5.64
CA GLN A 17 -11.43 -5.07 -6.92
C GLN A 17 -12.19 -5.76 -8.05
N VAL A 18 -12.19 -7.10 -8.08
CA VAL A 18 -12.98 -7.85 -9.05
C VAL A 18 -14.48 -7.63 -8.83
N LEU A 19 -14.94 -7.63 -7.56
CA LEU A 19 -16.35 -7.41 -7.22
C LEU A 19 -16.83 -5.98 -7.52
N VAL A 20 -15.97 -4.99 -7.29
CA VAL A 20 -16.26 -3.57 -7.54
C VAL A 20 -16.12 -3.20 -9.02
N GLY A 21 -15.39 -4.02 -9.80
CA GLY A 21 -15.14 -3.81 -11.22
C GLY A 21 -14.14 -2.68 -11.49
N ALA A 22 -14.05 -2.24 -12.74
CA ALA A 22 -13.10 -1.19 -13.15
C ALA A 22 -13.52 0.23 -12.74
N GLY A 23 -14.78 0.43 -12.31
CA GLY A 23 -15.35 1.75 -12.05
C GLY A 23 -14.95 2.37 -10.71
N LEU A 24 -14.50 1.57 -9.75
CA LEU A 24 -14.10 2.05 -8.43
C LEU A 24 -12.89 1.26 -7.91
N LEU A 25 -11.91 1.98 -7.36
CA LEU A 25 -10.69 1.37 -6.84
C LEU A 25 -10.95 0.80 -5.45
N ALA A 26 -10.58 -0.45 -5.26
CA ALA A 26 -10.64 -1.10 -3.97
C ALA A 26 -9.64 -0.44 -2.98
N PRO A 27 -9.95 -0.42 -1.68
CA PRO A 27 -9.06 0.14 -0.67
C PRO A 27 -7.68 -0.51 -0.69
N GLU A 28 -6.64 0.23 -0.30
CA GLU A 28 -5.24 -0.24 -0.33
C GLU A 28 -4.84 -1.13 0.85
N LEU A 29 -5.63 -2.18 1.10
CA LEU A 29 -5.51 -3.05 2.28
C LEU A 29 -4.13 -3.73 2.38
N PHE A 30 -3.57 -4.18 1.27
CA PHE A 30 -2.26 -4.81 1.25
C PHE A 30 -1.15 -3.84 1.64
N PHE A 31 -1.17 -2.62 1.10
CA PHE A 31 -0.20 -1.60 1.47
C PHE A 31 -0.35 -1.15 2.93
N MET A 32 -1.57 -1.13 3.45
CA MET A 32 -1.82 -0.87 4.87
C MET A 32 -1.23 -1.99 5.74
N ALA A 33 -1.44 -3.26 5.37
CA ALA A 33 -0.88 -4.41 6.05
C ALA A 33 0.66 -4.40 6.02
N LEU A 34 1.25 -4.06 4.87
CA LEU A 34 2.70 -3.85 4.73
C LEU A 34 3.21 -2.81 5.72
N ASN A 35 2.53 -1.66 5.82
CA ASN A 35 2.92 -0.61 6.76
C ASN A 35 2.80 -1.03 8.22
N GLY A 36 1.70 -1.68 8.62
CA GLY A 36 1.54 -2.15 10.00
C GLY A 36 2.55 -3.23 10.41
N VAL A 37 2.99 -4.05 9.45
CA VAL A 37 3.99 -5.10 9.67
C VAL A 37 5.41 -4.56 9.64
N GLY A 38 5.77 -3.77 8.63
CA GLY A 38 7.16 -3.39 8.38
C GLY A 38 7.68 -2.21 9.19
N THR A 39 6.83 -1.53 9.93
CA THR A 39 7.31 -0.51 10.89
C THR A 39 7.88 -1.12 12.16
N LYS A 40 7.65 -2.41 12.43
CA LYS A 40 8.30 -3.12 13.54
C LYS A 40 9.80 -3.27 13.25
N ARG A 41 10.64 -2.89 14.21
CA ARG A 41 12.11 -2.92 14.08
C ARG A 41 12.57 -4.35 13.76
N PHE A 42 13.18 -4.51 12.59
CA PHE A 42 14.08 -5.59 12.14
C PHE A 42 13.69 -7.09 12.20
N ASP A 43 12.56 -7.49 12.78
CA ASP A 43 12.21 -8.93 12.91
C ASP A 43 11.40 -9.53 11.76
N VAL A 44 11.18 -8.79 10.67
CA VAL A 44 10.48 -9.31 9.47
C VAL A 44 11.52 -9.62 8.39
N PRO A 45 11.86 -10.91 8.16
CA PRO A 45 12.87 -11.28 7.17
C PRO A 45 12.45 -10.79 5.77
N CYS A 46 13.41 -10.41 4.93
CA CYS A 46 13.14 -9.90 3.58
C CYS A 46 12.29 -10.86 2.73
N VAL A 47 12.38 -12.17 2.99
CA VAL A 47 11.60 -13.21 2.29
C VAL A 47 10.08 -13.03 2.43
N TRP A 48 9.61 -12.38 3.51
CA TRP A 48 8.18 -12.17 3.78
C TRP A 48 7.58 -11.07 2.89
N TYR A 49 8.42 -10.21 2.30
CA TYR A 49 8.04 -9.23 1.29
C TYR A 49 8.19 -9.77 -0.14
N LEU A 50 9.13 -10.70 -0.33
CA LEU A 50 9.44 -11.33 -1.61
C LEU A 50 8.32 -12.26 -2.09
N LEU A 51 7.72 -13.03 -1.19
CA LEU A 51 6.60 -13.94 -1.53
C LEU A 51 5.35 -13.21 -2.05
N PRO A 52 4.85 -12.14 -1.39
CA PRO A 52 3.76 -11.33 -1.94
C PRO A 52 4.16 -10.58 -3.23
N ALA A 53 5.40 -10.14 -3.37
CA ALA A 53 5.88 -9.51 -4.59
C ALA A 53 5.90 -10.50 -5.77
N LEU A 54 6.43 -11.71 -5.57
CA LEU A 54 6.49 -12.79 -6.56
C LEU A 54 5.10 -13.41 -6.82
N GLY A 55 4.27 -13.55 -5.79
CA GLY A 55 2.89 -13.99 -5.90
C GLY A 55 2.04 -13.01 -6.68
N GLY A 56 2.21 -11.70 -6.40
CA GLY A 56 1.66 -10.63 -7.21
C GLY A 56 2.02 -10.79 -8.67
N LEU A 57 3.33 -10.85 -8.99
CA LEU A 57 3.90 -11.07 -10.33
C LEU A 57 3.23 -12.22 -11.13
N LEU A 58 2.64 -13.21 -10.45
CA LEU A 58 2.05 -14.39 -11.09
C LEU A 58 0.51 -14.41 -11.07
N LEU A 59 -0.15 -13.72 -10.14
CA LEU A 59 -1.58 -13.94 -9.81
C LEU A 59 -2.36 -12.65 -9.47
N ASP A 60 -2.00 -11.50 -10.06
CA ASP A 60 -2.75 -10.26 -9.90
C ASP A 60 -3.83 -10.11 -10.99
N PHE A 61 -5.09 -10.24 -10.60
CA PHE A 61 -6.25 -10.18 -11.51
C PHE A 61 -6.82 -8.77 -11.69
N ARG A 62 -6.25 -7.76 -11.01
CA ARG A 62 -6.84 -6.41 -10.97
C ARG A 62 -6.58 -5.59 -12.21
N TRP A 63 -5.44 -5.83 -12.85
CA TRP A 63 -5.01 -5.11 -14.03
C TRP A 63 -5.20 -6.05 -15.19
N SER A 64 -6.20 -5.78 -16.03
CA SER A 64 -6.53 -6.54 -17.24
C SER A 64 -5.45 -6.46 -18.35
N GLY A 65 -4.17 -6.32 -17.99
CA GLY A 65 -3.05 -6.25 -18.92
C GLY A 65 -1.65 -6.34 -18.32
N MET A 66 -1.49 -6.34 -16.99
CA MET A 66 -0.18 -6.49 -16.33
C MET A 66 -0.31 -7.27 -15.01
N PRO A 67 -0.30 -8.61 -15.06
CA PRO A 67 -0.29 -9.40 -13.84
C PRO A 67 0.95 -9.05 -13.01
N GLY A 68 0.71 -8.39 -11.89
CA GLY A 68 1.58 -8.46 -10.73
C GLY A 68 2.59 -7.36 -10.52
N LEU A 69 2.50 -6.33 -11.34
CA LEU A 69 3.24 -5.10 -11.11
C LEU A 69 2.78 -4.42 -9.81
N THR A 70 1.51 -4.56 -9.42
CA THR A 70 0.91 -3.79 -8.33
C THR A 70 1.47 -4.17 -6.96
N ALA A 71 1.54 -5.47 -6.65
CA ALA A 71 2.10 -5.93 -5.38
C ALA A 71 3.60 -5.61 -5.29
N ALA A 72 4.35 -5.77 -6.39
CA ALA A 72 5.75 -5.40 -6.46
C ALA A 72 5.95 -3.89 -6.22
N VAL A 73 5.15 -3.04 -6.85
CA VAL A 73 5.15 -1.59 -6.64
C VAL A 73 4.84 -1.23 -5.20
N PHE A 74 3.88 -1.91 -4.55
CA PHE A 74 3.58 -1.68 -3.14
C PHE A 74 4.70 -2.10 -2.20
N VAL A 75 5.33 -3.24 -2.47
CA VAL A 75 6.48 -3.70 -1.69
C VAL A 75 7.66 -2.75 -1.85
N MET A 76 7.95 -2.27 -3.05
CA MET A 76 9.00 -1.28 -3.31
C MET A 76 8.71 0.05 -2.63
N ALA A 77 7.48 0.57 -2.74
CA ALA A 77 7.07 1.80 -2.08
C ALA A 77 7.18 1.67 -0.56
N HIS A 78 6.77 0.54 0.01
CA HIS A 78 6.93 0.27 1.44
C HIS A 78 8.40 0.16 1.86
N TRP A 79 9.26 -0.43 1.04
CA TRP A 79 10.71 -0.43 1.29
C TRP A 79 11.30 0.97 1.32
N ALA A 80 10.94 1.81 0.34
CA ALA A 80 11.35 3.22 0.32
C ALA A 80 10.84 3.97 1.57
N PHE A 81 9.60 3.72 1.98
CA PHE A 81 9.05 4.24 3.24
C PHE A 81 9.91 3.83 4.43
N ARG A 82 10.24 2.54 4.58
CA ARG A 82 11.04 2.04 5.71
C ARG A 82 12.41 2.71 5.75
N LEU A 83 13.09 2.81 4.61
CA LEU A 83 14.41 3.46 4.54
C LEU A 83 14.33 4.90 5.04
N PHE A 84 13.38 5.68 4.52
CA PHE A 84 13.15 7.05 4.97
C PHE A 84 12.76 7.12 6.45
N TRP A 85 11.86 6.25 6.90
CA TRP A 85 11.32 6.25 8.24
C TRP A 85 12.37 5.92 9.32
N PHE A 86 13.27 4.98 9.02
CA PHE A 86 14.34 4.62 9.95
C PHE A 86 15.54 5.56 9.89
N ASP A 87 15.69 6.33 8.82
CA ASP A 87 16.67 7.43 8.72
C ASP A 87 16.27 8.63 9.58
N LEU A 88 14.97 8.87 9.78
CA LEU A 88 14.49 9.92 10.69
C LEU A 88 14.96 9.69 12.14
N PRO A 89 15.46 10.73 12.83
CA PRO A 89 15.74 10.69 14.27
C PRO A 89 14.44 10.41 15.04
N ARG A 90 14.56 9.84 16.25
CA ARG A 90 13.39 9.44 17.06
C ARG A 90 12.37 10.57 17.23
N ASP A 91 12.83 11.77 17.55
CA ASP A 91 11.98 12.96 17.72
C ASP A 91 11.25 13.39 16.43
N GLY A 92 11.79 13.01 15.26
CA GLY A 92 11.19 13.28 13.95
C GLY A 92 10.14 12.26 13.52
N ARG A 93 10.01 11.13 14.21
CA ARG A 93 9.07 10.04 13.90
C ARG A 93 7.68 10.33 14.44
N THR A 94 7.06 11.38 13.92
CA THR A 94 5.71 11.81 14.32
C THR A 94 4.63 11.17 13.45
N GLY A 95 3.38 11.17 13.93
CA GLY A 95 2.23 10.71 13.14
C GLY A 95 2.03 11.52 11.87
N GLY A 96 2.34 12.83 11.90
CA GLY A 96 2.32 13.67 10.72
C GLY A 96 3.32 13.22 9.66
N ALA A 97 4.58 12.97 10.06
CA ALA A 97 5.60 12.44 9.15
C ALA A 97 5.19 11.08 8.59
N PHE A 98 4.60 10.20 9.42
CA PHE A 98 4.13 8.87 9.00
C PHE A 98 3.08 8.96 7.90
N VAL A 99 2.05 9.79 8.11
CA VAL A 99 0.94 9.98 7.18
C VAL A 99 1.44 10.64 5.89
N VAL A 100 2.23 11.71 5.99
CA VAL A 100 2.73 12.45 4.82
C VAL A 100 3.60 11.55 3.93
N SER A 101 4.54 10.80 4.50
CA SER A 101 5.40 9.91 3.71
C SER A 101 4.60 8.81 3.01
N ASN A 102 3.65 8.18 3.68
CA ASN A 102 2.77 7.18 3.07
C ASN A 102 1.85 7.78 2.00
N TRP A 103 1.37 9.01 2.22
CA TRP A 103 0.53 9.73 1.27
C TRP A 103 1.29 10.11 -0.01
N VAL A 104 2.55 10.53 0.11
CA VAL A 104 3.44 10.78 -1.04
C VAL A 104 3.67 9.50 -1.84
N LEU A 105 3.96 8.39 -1.17
CA LEU A 105 4.15 7.10 -1.83
C LEU A 105 2.89 6.62 -2.54
N MET A 106 1.72 6.76 -1.90
CA MET A 106 0.45 6.48 -2.57
C MET A 106 0.22 7.37 -3.78
N SER A 107 0.56 8.65 -3.69
CA SER A 107 0.45 9.57 -4.84
C SER A 107 1.29 9.09 -6.02
N ILE A 108 2.54 8.65 -5.77
CA ILE A 108 3.41 8.07 -6.79
C ILE A 108 2.80 6.80 -7.39
N ILE A 109 2.28 5.89 -6.55
CA ILE A 109 1.67 4.64 -7.02
C ILE A 109 0.42 4.91 -7.86
N SER A 110 -0.40 5.88 -7.46
CA SER A 110 -1.57 6.30 -8.22
C SER A 110 -1.18 7.00 -9.53
N CYS A 111 -0.06 7.74 -9.58
CA CYS A 111 0.48 8.24 -10.85
C CYS A 111 0.93 7.11 -11.78
N ILE A 112 1.63 6.09 -11.25
CA ILE A 112 2.03 4.90 -12.02
C ILE A 112 0.79 4.20 -12.60
N ARG A 113 -0.28 4.08 -11.81
CA ARG A 113 -1.59 3.55 -12.26
C ARG A 113 -2.19 4.34 -13.41
N LEU A 114 -2.17 5.68 -13.34
CA LEU A 114 -2.70 6.54 -14.41
C LEU A 114 -1.98 6.33 -15.74
N VAL A 115 -0.69 5.98 -15.71
CA VAL A 115 0.11 5.73 -16.92
C VAL A 115 -0.16 4.34 -17.50
N LEU A 116 -0.34 3.34 -16.64
CA LEU A 116 -0.34 1.93 -17.05
C LEU A 116 -1.74 1.31 -17.22
N LEU A 117 -2.79 1.91 -16.66
CA LEU A 117 -4.16 1.39 -16.81
C LEU A 117 -4.75 1.73 -18.20
N PRO A 118 -5.59 0.83 -18.77
CA PRO A 118 -6.29 1.11 -20.01
C PRO A 118 -7.17 2.36 -19.89
N ARG A 119 -7.06 3.30 -20.85
CA ARG A 119 -7.82 4.57 -20.87
C ARG A 119 -9.31 4.41 -21.22
N SER A 120 -9.91 3.25 -20.93
CA SER A 120 -11.33 2.98 -21.25
C SER A 120 -12.29 3.89 -20.47
N LEU A 121 -11.86 4.41 -19.32
CA LEU A 121 -12.52 5.49 -18.58
C LEU A 121 -11.92 6.83 -19.01
N GLY A 122 -12.75 7.83 -19.31
CA GLY A 122 -12.29 9.18 -19.69
C GLY A 122 -11.47 9.87 -18.59
N ALA A 123 -10.62 10.83 -18.96
CA ALA A 123 -9.65 11.48 -18.05
C ALA A 123 -10.27 12.13 -16.79
N LEU A 124 -11.48 12.68 -16.90
CA LEU A 124 -12.22 13.27 -15.76
C LEU A 124 -12.60 12.23 -14.70
N ASN A 125 -12.95 11.01 -15.11
CA ASN A 125 -13.29 9.94 -14.18
C ASN A 125 -12.06 9.43 -13.43
N TRP A 126 -10.89 9.45 -14.08
CA TRP A 126 -9.63 9.07 -13.45
C TRP A 126 -9.15 10.04 -12.37
N LEU A 127 -9.29 11.35 -12.60
CA LEU A 127 -8.94 12.35 -11.58
C LEU A 127 -9.85 12.22 -10.35
N ALA A 128 -11.16 12.02 -10.56
CA ALA A 128 -12.09 11.80 -9.46
C ALA A 128 -11.76 10.54 -8.66
N VAL A 129 -11.46 9.43 -9.35
CA VAL A 129 -11.03 8.16 -8.73
C VAL A 129 -9.72 8.32 -7.96
N TYR A 130 -8.73 9.04 -8.52
CA TYR A 130 -7.47 9.38 -7.85
C TYR A 130 -7.71 10.17 -6.56
N LEU A 131 -8.46 11.26 -6.63
CA LEU A 131 -8.71 12.14 -5.47
C LEU A 131 -9.48 11.40 -4.38
N PHE A 132 -10.50 10.62 -4.76
CA PHE A 132 -11.26 9.80 -3.83
C PHE A 132 -10.38 8.80 -3.11
N GLN A 133 -9.46 8.14 -3.83
CA GLN A 133 -8.50 7.22 -3.25
C GLN A 133 -7.51 7.93 -2.29
N MET A 134 -7.02 9.11 -2.66
CA MET A 134 -6.12 9.90 -1.80
C MET A 134 -6.80 10.30 -0.48
N VAL A 135 -8.09 10.65 -0.51
CA VAL A 135 -8.84 11.00 0.70
C VAL A 135 -9.11 9.76 1.55
N LEU A 136 -9.51 8.64 0.95
CA LEU A 136 -9.83 7.41 1.69
C LEU A 136 -8.63 6.75 2.36
N THR A 137 -7.42 6.97 1.85
CA THR A 137 -6.20 6.39 2.43
C THR A 137 -5.74 7.10 3.71
N VAL A 138 -6.06 8.38 3.89
CA VAL A 138 -5.63 9.17 5.07
C VAL A 138 -6.16 8.59 6.40
N PRO A 139 -7.47 8.29 6.57
CA PRO A 139 -7.97 7.66 7.79
C PRO A 139 -7.29 6.32 8.10
N ALA A 140 -6.95 5.56 7.06
CA ALA A 140 -6.28 4.29 7.23
C ALA A 140 -4.82 4.44 7.67
N PHE A 141 -4.09 5.45 7.16
CA PHE A 141 -2.76 5.76 7.66
C PHE A 141 -2.77 6.23 9.10
N LEU A 142 -3.78 7.02 9.48
CA LEU A 142 -3.99 7.41 10.88
C LEU A 142 -4.29 6.19 11.75
N ALA A 143 -5.15 5.27 11.29
CA ALA A 143 -5.44 4.03 12.02
C ALA A 143 -4.19 3.15 12.18
N ALA A 144 -3.38 3.01 11.12
CA ALA A 144 -2.11 2.27 11.17
C ALA A 144 -1.10 2.92 12.12
N TRP A 145 -1.03 4.26 12.13
CA TRP A 145 -0.23 5.01 13.09
C TRP A 145 -0.70 4.78 14.52
N SER A 146 -2.01 4.93 14.79
CA SER A 146 -2.60 4.73 16.12
C SER A 146 -2.41 3.30 16.62
N TYR A 147 -2.58 2.31 15.76
CA TYR A 147 -2.32 0.91 16.08
C TYR A 147 -0.85 0.70 16.46
N ARG A 148 0.07 1.37 15.78
CA ARG A 148 1.49 1.29 16.10
C ARG A 148 1.80 1.95 17.44
N THR A 149 1.35 3.18 17.66
CA THR A 149 1.58 3.88 18.95
C THR A 149 0.98 3.14 20.13
N TRP A 150 -0.07 2.33 19.90
CA TRP A 150 -0.68 1.49 20.92
C TRP A 150 0.14 0.24 21.28
N ASN A 151 0.91 -0.30 20.32
CA ASN A 151 1.64 -1.57 20.50
C ASN A 151 3.16 -1.42 20.66
N ASP A 152 3.73 -0.28 20.29
CA ASP A 152 5.15 0.03 20.51
C ASP A 152 5.31 0.76 21.85
N GLU A 153 5.99 0.15 22.82
CA GLU A 153 6.41 0.80 24.08
C GLU A 153 7.63 1.75 23.90
N ASP A 154 8.22 1.78 22.70
CA ASP A 154 9.50 2.41 22.38
C ASP A 154 9.40 3.74 21.58
N LEU A 155 8.31 4.49 21.75
CA LEU A 155 8.23 5.87 21.23
C LEU A 155 9.04 6.85 22.09
#